data_AF-A0A1S1WWW1-F1
#
_entry.id   AF-A0A1S1WWW1-F1
#
_cell.length_a   1.000
_cell.length_b   1.000
_cell.length_c   1.000
_cell.angle_alpha   90.00
_cell.angle_beta   90.00
_cell.angle_gamma   90.00
#
_symmetry.space_group_name_H-M   'P 1'
#
loop_
_entity.id
_entity.type
_entity.pdbx_description
1 polymer ?
#
loop_
_entity_poly.entity_id
_entity_poly.type
_entity_poly.pdbx_seq_one_letter_code
_entity_poly.pdbx_strand_id
1 'polypeptide(L)'
;MMTEKDNWFRPFVPLDFQALAQEVFAYRPNHRDVAYLADLLQPLVNGSFAANRVIPAIPEARTDEPGSPTWVAGLLDKVGADALLFQGDQLDIERLKKVLPQVDTPQSQVMVPSLFYKANTGHTEGNTFELLMSVPGGKLSGGLFW
;
A
#
# COMPACT_ATOMS: atom_id res chain seq x y z
N MET A 1 -10.27 43.93 53.03
CA MET A 1 -9.22 43.69 52.02
C MET A 1 -8.56 42.37 52.38
N MET A 2 -8.93 41.29 51.69
CA MET A 2 -8.39 39.95 51.91
C MET A 2 -7.72 39.51 50.62
N THR A 3 -6.46 39.08 50.73
CA THR A 3 -5.48 38.96 49.65
C THR A 3 -5.70 37.73 48.77
N GLU A 4 -5.67 37.96 47.46
CA GLU A 4 -5.80 37.04 46.30
C GLU A 4 -4.70 35.95 46.19
N LYS A 5 -4.00 35.61 47.28
CA LYS A 5 -2.83 34.72 47.23
C LYS A 5 -3.11 33.26 47.54
N ASP A 6 -4.31 32.89 47.99
CA ASP A 6 -4.55 31.52 48.49
C ASP A 6 -5.37 30.58 47.59
N ASN A 7 -5.51 30.89 46.29
CA ASN A 7 -6.32 30.10 45.38
C ASN A 7 -5.50 29.00 44.65
N TRP A 8 -4.91 28.07 45.41
CA TRP A 8 -4.33 26.81 44.89
C TRP A 8 -5.40 25.73 44.60
N PHE A 9 -6.64 26.05 44.96
CA PHE A 9 -7.93 25.65 44.39
C PHE A 9 -8.04 25.68 42.87
N ARG A 10 -7.34 24.82 42.11
CA ARG A 10 -7.85 24.46 40.77
C ARG A 10 -9.05 23.53 40.99
N PRO A 11 -10.29 23.91 40.62
CA PRO A 11 -11.37 22.94 40.62
C PRO A 11 -10.93 21.77 39.75
N PHE A 12 -11.17 20.55 40.23
CA PHE A 12 -11.18 19.39 39.36
C PHE A 12 -12.23 19.68 38.28
N VAL A 13 -11.77 20.16 37.12
CA VAL A 13 -12.56 20.11 35.90
C VAL A 13 -12.59 18.62 35.58
N PRO A 14 -13.74 17.94 35.72
CA PRO A 14 -13.84 16.61 35.17
C PRO A 14 -13.46 16.81 33.70
N LEU A 15 -12.40 16.13 33.24
CA LEU A 15 -12.35 15.78 31.83
C LEU A 15 -13.70 15.14 31.61
N ASP A 16 -14.53 15.80 30.83
CA ASP A 16 -15.80 15.31 30.39
C ASP A 16 -15.55 13.99 29.69
N PHE A 17 -15.54 12.91 30.48
CA PHE A 17 -15.70 11.54 30.01
C PHE A 17 -17.16 11.36 29.57
N GLN A 18 -17.73 12.37 28.90
CA GLN A 18 -18.94 12.25 28.13
C GLN A 18 -18.66 11.03 27.24
N ALA A 19 -19.25 9.90 27.61
CA ALA A 19 -18.82 8.58 27.20
C ALA A 19 -18.43 8.62 25.73
N LEU A 20 -17.14 8.33 25.41
CA LEU A 20 -16.55 8.40 24.08
C LEU A 20 -17.52 7.83 23.06
N ALA A 21 -18.41 8.67 22.53
CA ALA A 21 -19.51 8.22 21.72
C ALA A 21 -18.87 7.94 20.37
N GLN A 22 -18.46 6.69 20.19
CA GLN A 22 -17.86 6.25 18.95
C GLN A 22 -18.93 6.40 17.88
N GLU A 23 -18.77 7.43 17.07
CA GLU A 23 -19.61 7.68 15.93
C GLU A 23 -19.11 6.85 14.75
N VAL A 24 -20.03 6.49 13.87
CA VAL A 24 -19.70 5.80 12.62
C VAL A 24 -19.94 6.73 11.45
N PHE A 25 -18.93 6.80 10.60
CA PHE A 25 -18.91 7.56 9.37
C PHE A 25 -18.69 6.62 8.18
N ALA A 26 -19.52 6.75 7.15
CA ALA A 26 -19.44 5.96 5.93
C ALA A 26 -19.10 6.87 4.73
N TYR A 27 -18.14 6.44 3.92
CA TYR A 27 -17.71 7.14 2.72
C TYR A 27 -17.55 6.18 1.55
N ARG A 28 -17.99 6.58 0.36
CA ARG A 28 -17.87 5.78 -0.86
C ARG A 28 -16.84 6.43 -1.81
N PRO A 29 -15.65 5.83 -1.98
CA PRO A 29 -14.64 6.35 -2.89
C PRO A 29 -15.08 6.27 -4.36
N ASN A 30 -14.61 7.20 -5.19
CA ASN A 30 -14.86 7.24 -6.63
C ASN A 30 -13.62 6.93 -7.47
N HIS A 31 -12.43 7.20 -6.95
CA HIS A 31 -11.19 7.12 -7.72
C HIS A 31 -10.15 6.16 -7.12
N ARG A 32 -10.23 5.91 -5.81
CA ARG A 32 -9.24 5.11 -5.08
C ARG A 32 -9.86 3.88 -4.42
N ASP A 33 -9.04 2.86 -4.22
CA ASP A 33 -9.43 1.65 -3.50
C ASP A 33 -9.66 1.92 -2.01
N VAL A 34 -10.65 1.23 -1.42
CA VAL A 34 -11.03 1.41 -0.01
C VAL A 34 -9.90 1.03 0.94
N ALA A 35 -9.19 -0.06 0.69
CA ALA A 35 -8.08 -0.49 1.54
C ALA A 35 -6.91 0.50 1.45
N TYR A 36 -6.63 1.02 0.24
CA TYR A 36 -5.63 2.06 0.06
C TYR A 36 -5.95 3.34 0.86
N LEU A 37 -7.21 3.80 0.82
CA LEU A 37 -7.62 4.97 1.60
C LEU A 37 -7.58 4.72 3.11
N ALA A 38 -7.95 3.53 3.57
CA ALA A 38 -7.86 3.14 4.97
C ALA A 38 -6.41 3.19 5.48
N ASP A 39 -5.47 2.56 4.76
CA ASP A 39 -4.04 2.56 5.13
C ASP A 39 -3.43 3.96 5.09
N LEU A 40 -3.82 4.78 4.11
CA LEU A 40 -3.34 6.15 3.97
C LEU A 40 -3.81 7.05 5.12
N LEU A 41 -5.05 6.88 5.57
CA LEU A 41 -5.69 7.76 6.56
C LEU A 41 -5.53 7.26 8.00
N GLN A 42 -5.21 5.98 8.22
CA GLN A 42 -5.02 5.39 9.55
C GLN A 42 -4.08 6.17 10.48
N PRO A 43 -2.94 6.73 10.02
CA PRO A 43 -2.06 7.50 10.89
C PRO A 43 -2.63 8.86 11.34
N LEU A 44 -3.67 9.35 10.68
CA LEU A 44 -4.25 10.69 10.91
C LEU A 44 -5.34 10.69 11.98
N VAL A 45 -5.86 9.52 12.34
CA VAL A 45 -7.04 9.34 13.19
C VAL A 45 -6.77 8.31 14.27
N ASN A 46 -7.45 8.44 15.42
CA ASN A 46 -7.32 7.49 16.53
C ASN A 46 -8.39 6.39 16.50
N GLY A 47 -9.21 6.35 15.44
CA GLY A 47 -10.27 5.37 15.23
C GLY A 47 -9.85 4.17 14.38
N SER A 48 -10.82 3.32 14.09
CA SER A 48 -10.63 2.13 13.26
C SER A 48 -11.38 2.23 11.95
N PHE A 49 -10.75 1.72 10.88
CA PHE A 49 -11.39 1.55 9.60
C PHE A 49 -11.86 0.10 9.42
N ALA A 50 -13.10 -0.06 8.98
CA ALA A 50 -13.58 -1.31 8.43
C ALA A 50 -13.52 -1.22 6.91
N ALA A 51 -12.35 -1.55 6.36
CA ALA A 51 -12.19 -1.90 4.96
C ALA A 51 -12.29 -3.42 4.86
N ASN A 52 -13.04 -3.93 3.88
CA ASN A 52 -13.38 -5.33 3.59
C ASN A 52 -12.29 -6.38 3.89
N ARG A 53 -12.03 -6.62 5.18
CA ARG A 53 -11.44 -7.84 5.70
C ARG A 53 -12.64 -8.70 6.00
N VAL A 54 -12.84 -9.75 5.20
CA VAL A 54 -13.83 -10.80 5.45
C VAL A 54 -13.47 -11.44 6.79
N ILE A 55 -13.94 -10.83 7.89
CA ILE A 55 -14.01 -11.51 9.16
C ILE A 55 -15.33 -12.28 9.07
N PRO A 56 -15.31 -13.63 9.01
CA PRO A 56 -16.55 -14.39 9.05
C PRO A 56 -17.26 -14.05 10.36
N ALA A 57 -18.23 -13.15 10.30
CA ALA A 57 -19.08 -12.80 11.41
C ALA A 57 -19.95 -14.01 11.69
N ILE A 58 -19.64 -14.73 12.77
CA ILE A 58 -20.48 -15.81 13.29
C ILE A 58 -21.87 -15.19 13.52
N PRO A 59 -22.97 -15.74 12.96
CA PRO A 59 -24.29 -15.13 13.03
C PRO A 59 -24.76 -14.80 14.45
N GLU A 60 -24.23 -15.52 15.43
CA GLU A 60 -24.56 -15.44 16.86
C GLU A 60 -23.80 -14.32 17.61
N ALA A 61 -22.81 -13.69 16.97
CA ALA A 61 -22.03 -12.58 17.54
C ALA A 61 -22.51 -11.19 17.05
N ARG A 62 -23.59 -11.12 16.27
CA ARG A 62 -24.15 -9.86 15.80
C ARG A 62 -24.90 -9.18 16.94
N THR A 63 -24.22 -8.27 17.63
CA THR A 63 -24.85 -7.38 18.60
C THR A 63 -25.30 -6.10 17.90
N ASP A 64 -26.54 -5.66 18.15
CA ASP A 64 -27.06 -4.35 17.73
C ASP A 64 -26.50 -3.18 18.57
N GLU A 65 -25.45 -3.43 19.36
CA GLU A 65 -24.82 -2.42 20.20
C GLU A 65 -24.04 -1.43 19.32
N PRO A 66 -24.44 -0.14 19.32
CA PRO A 66 -23.75 0.90 18.56
C PRO A 66 -22.30 1.02 19.04
N GLY A 67 -21.38 0.89 18.10
CA GLY A 67 -19.95 0.96 18.37
C GLY A 67 -19.26 -0.39 18.65
N SER A 68 -19.97 -1.52 18.57
CA SER A 68 -19.29 -2.82 18.60
C SER A 68 -18.64 -3.15 17.24
N PRO A 69 -17.49 -3.86 17.21
CA PRO A 69 -16.86 -4.32 15.95
C PRO A 69 -17.80 -5.13 15.06
N THR A 70 -18.72 -5.88 15.69
CA THR A 70 -19.74 -6.71 15.04
C THR A 70 -20.86 -5.89 14.41
N TRP A 71 -21.22 -4.75 15.00
CA TRP A 71 -22.18 -3.81 14.42
C TRP A 71 -21.60 -3.13 13.16
N VAL A 72 -20.33 -2.74 13.20
CA VAL A 72 -19.61 -2.18 12.05
C VAL A 72 -19.55 -3.17 10.88
N ALA A 73 -19.31 -4.46 11.15
CA ALA A 73 -19.36 -5.51 10.13
C ALA A 73 -20.77 -5.66 9.50
N GLY A 74 -21.83 -5.56 10.31
CA GLY A 74 -23.21 -5.57 9.83
C GLY A 74 -23.58 -4.33 9.00
N LEU A 75 -23.01 -3.16 9.30
CA LEU A 75 -23.16 -1.98 8.45
C LEU A 75 -22.42 -2.13 7.13
N LEU A 76 -21.21 -2.70 7.12
CA LEU A 76 -20.44 -2.91 5.90
C LEU A 76 -21.19 -3.82 4.90
N ASP A 77 -21.85 -4.87 5.39
CA ASP A 77 -22.70 -5.76 4.58
C ASP A 77 -23.86 -4.99 3.90
N LYS A 78 -24.43 -3.98 4.59
CA LYS A 78 -25.51 -3.15 4.05
C LYS A 78 -25.05 -2.06 3.08
N VAL A 79 -23.89 -1.46 3.33
CA VAL A 79 -23.35 -0.35 2.51
C VAL A 79 -22.58 -0.88 1.28
N GLY A 80 -22.13 -2.14 1.34
CA GLY A 80 -21.44 -2.83 0.26
C GLY A 80 -19.92 -2.73 0.36
N ALA A 81 -19.22 -3.59 -0.40
CA ALA A 81 -17.76 -3.74 -0.35
C ALA A 81 -16.98 -2.50 -0.82
N ASP A 82 -17.65 -1.56 -1.49
CA ASP A 82 -17.04 -0.32 -2.03
C ASP A 82 -17.10 0.86 -1.05
N ALA A 83 -17.41 0.62 0.23
CA ALA A 83 -17.53 1.67 1.22
C ALA A 83 -16.45 1.58 2.30
N LEU A 84 -15.86 2.73 2.60
CA LEU A 84 -15.00 2.95 3.74
C LEU A 84 -15.86 3.28 4.96
N LEU A 85 -15.88 2.40 5.96
CA LEU A 85 -16.44 2.71 7.27
C LEU A 85 -15.34 3.12 8.24
N PHE A 86 -15.58 4.23 8.94
CA PHE A 86 -14.74 4.69 10.03
C PHE A 86 -15.55 4.74 11.31
N GLN A 87 -14.93 4.29 12.40
CA GLN A 87 -15.48 4.39 13.74
C GLN A 87 -14.49 5.13 14.64
N GLY A 88 -14.93 6.23 15.24
CA GLY A 88 -14.06 7.04 16.09
C GLY A 88 -14.75 8.28 16.66
N ASP A 89 -13.92 9.24 17.08
CA ASP A 89 -14.36 10.51 17.64
C ASP A 89 -14.88 11.47 16.54
N GLN A 90 -15.82 12.34 16.93
CA GLN A 90 -16.41 13.34 16.02
C GLN A 90 -15.34 14.27 15.40
N LEU A 91 -14.29 14.62 16.14
CA LEU A 91 -13.20 15.46 15.65
C LEU A 91 -12.44 14.78 14.51
N ASP A 92 -12.20 13.48 14.61
CA ASP A 92 -11.55 12.69 13.58
C ASP A 92 -12.46 12.53 12.34
N ILE A 93 -13.77 12.37 12.53
CA ILE A 93 -14.74 12.36 11.43
C ILE A 93 -14.73 13.69 10.66
N GLU A 94 -14.72 14.82 11.36
CA GLU A 94 -14.65 16.15 10.73
C GLU A 94 -13.33 16.38 9.98
N ARG A 95 -12.23 15.81 10.46
CA ARG A 95 -10.95 15.80 9.73
C ARG A 95 -11.05 14.95 8.46
N LEU A 96 -11.60 13.74 8.55
CA LEU A 96 -11.76 12.85 7.41
C LEU A 96 -12.61 13.48 6.30
N LYS A 97 -13.73 14.15 6.65
CA LYS A 97 -14.58 14.87 5.69
C LYS A 97 -13.82 15.93 4.90
N LYS A 98 -12.80 16.56 5.49
CA LYS A 98 -11.96 17.58 4.82
C LYS A 98 -10.87 16.97 3.95
N VAL A 99 -10.31 15.83 4.36
CA VAL A 99 -9.15 15.21 3.68
C VAL A 99 -9.58 14.27 2.56
N LEU A 100 -10.64 13.49 2.75
CA LEU A 100 -11.12 12.50 1.77
C LEU A 100 -11.29 13.08 0.34
N PRO A 101 -11.91 14.26 0.13
CA PRO A 101 -12.04 14.84 -1.21
C PRO A 101 -10.72 15.23 -1.87
N GLN A 102 -9.64 15.39 -1.09
CA GLN A 102 -8.31 15.77 -1.61
C GLN A 102 -7.50 14.53 -2.01
N VAL A 103 -7.73 13.40 -1.33
CA VAL A 103 -7.00 12.14 -1.59
C VAL A 103 -7.74 11.21 -2.57
N ASP A 104 -9.08 11.23 -2.57
CA ASP A 104 -9.91 10.52 -3.54
C ASP A 104 -10.01 11.34 -4.84
N THR A 105 -8.87 11.50 -5.50
CA THR A 105 -8.73 12.21 -6.78
C THR A 105 -8.26 11.26 -7.88
N PRO A 106 -8.66 11.51 -9.15
CA PRO A 106 -8.26 10.68 -10.27
C PRO A 106 -6.74 10.70 -10.44
N GLN A 107 -6.12 9.53 -10.58
CA GLN A 107 -4.69 9.43 -10.89
C GLN A 107 -4.42 9.79 -12.35
N SER A 108 -3.57 10.79 -12.59
CA SER A 108 -2.96 10.99 -13.91
C SER A 108 -1.99 9.84 -14.21
N GLN A 109 -2.26 9.09 -15.26
CA GLN A 109 -1.31 8.13 -15.82
C GLN A 109 -0.22 8.88 -16.56
N VAL A 110 1.04 8.70 -16.17
CA VAL A 110 2.20 9.21 -16.91
C VAL A 110 2.76 8.07 -17.74
N MET A 111 2.76 8.21 -19.07
CA MET A 111 3.38 7.26 -19.97
C MET A 111 4.90 7.44 -19.93
N VAL A 112 5.63 6.41 -19.47
CA VAL A 112 7.09 6.40 -19.45
C VAL A 112 7.61 5.62 -20.67
N PRO A 113 8.10 6.28 -21.73
CA PRO A 113 8.74 5.57 -22.83
C PRO A 113 10.08 5.02 -22.37
N SER A 114 10.28 3.70 -22.47
CA SER A 114 11.57 3.06 -22.25
C SER A 114 12.21 2.73 -23.60
N LEU A 115 13.28 3.46 -23.96
CA LEU A 115 14.12 3.11 -25.11
C LEU A 115 15.34 2.35 -24.61
N PHE A 116 15.37 1.04 -24.87
CA PHE A 116 16.53 0.21 -24.58
C PHE A 116 17.42 0.13 -25.83
N TYR A 117 18.58 0.78 -25.82
CA TYR A 117 19.60 0.60 -26.86
C TYR A 117 20.67 -0.37 -26.35
N LYS A 118 20.63 -1.62 -26.81
CA LYS A 118 21.67 -2.62 -26.56
C LYS A 118 22.72 -2.51 -27.67
N ALA A 119 23.87 -1.89 -27.37
CA ALA A 119 25.04 -2.01 -28.23
C ALA A 119 25.62 -3.43 -28.07
N ASN A 120 25.44 -4.28 -29.07
CA ASN A 120 26.08 -5.59 -29.10
C ASN A 120 27.52 -5.44 -29.63
N THR A 121 28.50 -5.24 -28.74
CA THR A 121 29.92 -5.33 -29.13
C THR A 121 30.36 -6.79 -29.05
N GLY A 122 30.04 -7.55 -30.09
CA GLY A 122 30.64 -8.85 -30.34
C GLY A 122 32.01 -8.66 -31.00
N HIS A 123 33.08 -8.56 -30.20
CA HIS A 123 34.44 -8.68 -30.72
C HIS A 123 34.83 -10.16 -30.66
N THR A 124 34.76 -10.84 -31.81
CA THR A 124 35.34 -12.18 -31.96
C THR A 124 36.79 -12.00 -32.41
N GLU A 125 37.72 -12.05 -31.48
CA GLU A 125 39.15 -12.16 -31.80
C GLU A 125 39.43 -13.60 -32.22
N GLY A 126 39.22 -13.88 -33.52
CA GLY A 126 39.59 -15.16 -34.12
C GLY A 126 41.09 -15.24 -34.35
N ASN A 127 41.87 -15.56 -33.31
CA ASN A 127 43.28 -15.87 -33.48
C ASN A 127 43.44 -17.34 -33.88
N THR A 128 43.45 -17.62 -35.19
CA THR A 128 43.81 -18.94 -35.75
C THR A 128 45.01 -18.77 -36.67
N PHE A 129 46.21 -18.86 -36.08
CA PHE A 129 47.42 -19.11 -36.86
C PHE A 129 47.38 -20.57 -37.34
N GLU A 130 47.11 -20.78 -38.63
CA GLU A 130 47.27 -22.09 -39.27
C GLU A 130 48.74 -22.34 -39.60
N LEU A 131 49.37 -23.27 -38.88
CA LEU A 131 50.70 -23.79 -39.18
C LEU A 131 50.62 -24.77 -40.37
N LEU A 132 50.80 -24.27 -41.58
CA LEU A 132 50.94 -25.11 -42.78
C LEU A 132 52.40 -25.58 -42.93
N MET A 133 52.72 -26.81 -42.48
CA MET A 133 53.97 -27.49 -42.83
C MET A 133 53.72 -28.45 -43.98
N SER A 134 54.07 -28.05 -45.21
CA SER A 134 54.11 -28.96 -46.36
C SER A 134 55.42 -29.75 -46.36
N VAL A 135 55.35 -31.04 -46.01
CA VAL A 135 56.40 -32.03 -46.28
C VAL A 135 55.91 -32.91 -47.43
N PRO A 136 56.33 -32.67 -48.69
CA PRO A 136 56.06 -33.59 -49.78
C PRO A 136 57.12 -34.70 -49.75
N GLY A 137 56.98 -35.61 -48.78
CA GLY A 137 57.80 -36.79 -48.64
C GLY A 137 57.06 -38.03 -49.11
N GLY A 138 57.28 -38.45 -50.37
CA GLY A 138 56.87 -39.80 -50.77
C GLY A 138 56.90 -40.11 -52.26
N LYS A 139 58.09 -40.29 -52.86
CA LYS A 139 58.32 -41.29 -53.93
C LYS A 139 59.75 -41.83 -53.84
N LEU A 140 59.96 -42.86 -53.03
CA LEU A 140 61.04 -43.83 -53.25
C LEU A 140 60.39 -45.06 -53.88
N SER A 141 60.27 -45.06 -55.21
CA SER A 141 59.99 -46.27 -55.99
C SER A 141 61.29 -46.74 -56.60
N GLY A 142 61.72 -47.95 -56.23
CA GLY A 142 62.96 -48.57 -56.71
C GLY A 142 62.99 -48.83 -58.22
N GLY A 143 64.21 -48.97 -58.74
CA GLY A 143 64.47 -49.36 -60.13
C GLY A 143 65.92 -49.15 -60.55
N LEU A 144 66.77 -50.12 -60.19
CA LEU A 144 68.04 -50.57 -60.78
C LEU A 144 68.53 -49.87 -62.06
N PHE A 145 69.80 -49.44 -62.14
CA PHE A 145 70.71 -49.70 -63.28
C PHE A 145 72.18 -49.62 -62.79
N TRP A 146 73.05 -50.42 -63.42
CA TRP A 146 74.38 -50.93 -63.04
C TRP A 146 75.43 -49.96 -62.49
#